data_AF-A8XJT3-F1
#
_entry.id   AF-A8XJT3-F1
#
_cell.length_a   1.000
_cell.length_b   1.000
_cell.length_c   1.000
_cell.angle_alpha   90.00
_cell.angle_beta   90.00
_cell.angle_gamma   90.00
#
_symmetry.space_group_name_H-M   'P 1'
#
loop_
_entity.id
_entity.type
_entity.pdbx_description
1 polymer ?
#
loop_
_entity_poly.entity_id
_entity_poly.type
_entity_poly.pdbx_seq_one_letter_code
_entity_poly.pdbx_strand_id
1 'polypeptide(L)'
;MPRLSDFLYTVIITFFCMTLISGAPLYSSPPPHRMINQISQSWTDERLCVLKMGSSCPSGFTESQIRLSVQTDVNPRDTNRDGEQLIKIGQGGETSLSRNIYDALYTLTITTCCK
;
A
#
# COMPACT_ATOMS: atom_id res chain seq x y z
N MET A 1 31.71 54.08 3.16
CA MET A 1 32.42 52.94 2.54
C MET A 1 32.52 51.84 3.59
N PRO A 2 31.78 50.73 3.45
CA PRO A 2 31.84 49.63 4.41
C PRO A 2 33.22 48.98 4.38
N ARG A 3 33.78 48.62 5.55
CA ARG A 3 35.09 47.97 5.64
C ARG A 3 34.96 46.51 5.21
N LEU A 4 36.02 45.97 4.59
CA LEU A 4 36.06 44.60 4.06
C LEU A 4 35.68 43.53 5.11
N SER A 5 35.89 43.81 6.40
CA SER A 5 35.50 42.95 7.53
C SER A 5 33.99 42.81 7.71
N ASP A 6 33.24 43.88 7.45
CA ASP A 6 31.79 43.93 7.68
C ASP A 6 31.05 43.11 6.63
N PHE A 7 31.59 43.10 5.41
CA PHE A 7 31.07 42.31 4.28
C PHE A 7 31.29 40.81 4.51
N LEU A 8 32.45 40.43 5.05
CA LEU A 8 32.76 39.04 5.37
C LEU A 8 31.85 38.50 6.49
N TYR A 9 31.58 39.32 7.51
CA TYR A 9 30.67 38.97 8.60
C TYR A 9 29.23 38.78 8.11
N THR A 10 28.74 39.63 7.21
CA THR A 10 27.38 39.51 6.66
C THR A 10 27.23 38.26 5.78
N VAL A 11 28.26 37.91 5.00
CA VAL A 11 28.26 36.69 4.17
C VAL A 11 28.26 35.43 5.05
N ILE A 12 29.03 35.41 6.14
CA ILE A 12 29.07 34.24 7.05
C ILE A 12 27.74 34.06 7.77
N ILE A 13 27.11 35.14 8.27
CA ILE A 13 25.82 35.07 8.96
C ILE A 13 24.70 34.60 8.02
N THR A 14 24.69 35.10 6.78
CA THR A 14 23.68 34.67 5.78
C THR A 14 23.88 33.22 5.35
N PHE A 15 25.13 32.76 5.21
CA PHE A 15 25.43 31.35 4.91
C PHE A 15 25.00 30.41 6.05
N PHE A 16 25.21 30.81 7.31
CA PHE A 16 24.76 30.04 8.48
C PHE A 16 23.23 30.04 8.66
N CYS A 17 22.54 31.12 8.28
CA CYS A 17 21.07 31.16 8.29
C CYS A 17 20.45 30.26 7.21
N MET A 18 21.08 30.16 6.03
CA MET A 18 20.56 29.33 4.94
C MET A 18 20.74 27.83 5.18
N THR A 19 21.74 27.41 5.98
CA THR A 19 21.94 25.99 6.32
C THR A 19 20.98 25.47 7.40
N LEU A 20 20.39 26.35 8.21
CA LEU A 20 19.42 25.98 9.26
C LEU A 20 17.98 25.81 8.74
N ILE A 21 17.68 26.27 7.51
CA ILE A 21 16.33 26.18 6.91
C ILE A 21 16.15 24.90 6.07
N SER A 22 17.17 24.04 5.96
CA SER A 22 17.00 22.69 5.40
C SER A 22 16.32 21.79 6.44
N GLY A 23 15.04 22.07 6.68
CA GLY A 23 14.12 21.17 7.34
C GLY A 23 14.06 19.89 6.51
N ALA A 24 14.62 18.83 7.06
CA ALA A 24 14.33 17.48 6.61
C ALA A 24 12.81 17.32 6.51
N PRO A 25 12.27 16.66 5.47
CA PRO A 25 10.86 16.33 5.47
C PRO A 25 10.62 15.41 6.66
N LEU A 26 9.97 15.93 7.70
CA LEU A 26 9.34 15.11 8.72
C LEU A 26 8.31 14.26 7.97
N TYR A 27 8.71 13.04 7.60
CA TYR A 27 7.77 11.98 7.30
C TYR A 27 6.96 11.75 8.57
N SER A 28 5.86 12.49 8.70
CA SER A 28 4.81 12.09 9.63
C SER A 28 4.27 10.78 9.06
N SER A 29 4.62 9.67 9.72
CA SER A 29 3.79 8.48 9.66
C SER A 29 2.34 8.94 9.82
N PRO A 30 1.39 8.49 8.99
CA PRO A 30 -0.01 8.69 9.32
C PRO A 30 -0.22 8.17 10.75
N PRO A 31 -1.01 8.87 11.58
CA PRO A 31 -1.29 8.40 12.92
C PRO A 31 -1.85 6.98 12.80
N PRO A 32 -1.45 6.02 13.65
CA PRO A 32 -2.08 4.72 13.66
C PRO A 32 -3.58 4.96 13.79
N HIS A 33 -4.38 4.38 12.89
CA HIS A 33 -5.84 4.43 12.98
C HIS A 33 -6.23 3.87 14.35
N ARG A 34 -6.41 4.78 15.31
CA ARG A 34 -6.86 4.47 16.65
C ARG A 34 -8.35 4.19 16.51
N MET A 35 -8.70 2.92 16.27
CA MET A 35 -10.05 2.43 16.55
C MET A 35 -10.25 2.48 18.08
N ILE A 36 -10.64 3.65 18.58
CA ILE A 36 -11.02 3.82 19.98
C ILE A 36 -12.46 3.32 20.09
N ASN A 37 -12.60 2.10 20.61
CA ASN A 37 -13.77 1.60 21.33
C ASN A 37 -15.14 2.08 20.84
N GLN A 38 -15.67 1.47 19.78
CA GLN A 38 -17.12 1.21 19.61
C GLN A 38 -17.38 -0.03 18.74
N ILE A 39 -16.71 -1.16 19.02
CA ILE A 39 -17.05 -2.46 18.40
C ILE A 39 -17.71 -3.38 19.44
N SER A 40 -18.61 -2.84 20.28
CA SER A 40 -19.32 -3.64 21.27
C SER A 40 -20.75 -4.02 20.86
N GLN A 41 -21.32 -3.46 19.78
CA GLN A 41 -22.75 -3.66 19.46
C GLN A 41 -23.10 -3.75 17.95
N SER A 42 -22.18 -4.17 17.08
CA SER A 42 -22.52 -4.40 15.67
C SER A 42 -21.65 -5.49 15.03
N TRP A 43 -21.66 -6.69 15.59
CA TRP A 43 -21.31 -7.87 14.81
C TRP A 43 -22.62 -8.44 14.30
N THR A 44 -22.81 -8.42 12.99
CA THR A 44 -23.96 -9.06 12.34
C THR A 44 -23.88 -10.57 12.59
N ASP A 45 -25.01 -11.29 12.63
CA ASP A 45 -25.04 -12.76 12.75
C ASP A 45 -24.52 -13.47 11.48
N GLU A 46 -23.93 -12.73 10.55
CA GLU A 46 -23.45 -13.21 9.26
C GLU A 46 -21.98 -13.64 9.35
N ARG A 47 -21.60 -14.57 8.47
CA ARG A 47 -20.21 -15.04 8.37
C ARG A 47 -19.31 -13.88 8.01
N LEU A 48 -18.34 -13.58 8.88
CA LEU A 48 -17.44 -12.45 8.70
C LEU A 48 -16.07 -12.94 8.24
N CYS A 49 -15.67 -12.54 7.04
CA CYS A 49 -14.37 -12.83 6.48
C CYS A 49 -13.56 -11.54 6.30
N VAL A 50 -12.32 -11.54 6.77
CA VAL A 50 -11.37 -10.45 6.55
C VAL A 50 -10.25 -10.92 5.64
N LEU A 51 -9.69 -10.02 4.82
CA LEU A 51 -8.54 -10.34 3.98
C LEU A 51 -7.33 -10.70 4.85
N LYS A 52 -6.63 -11.79 4.51
CA LYS A 52 -5.39 -12.16 5.17
C LYS A 52 -4.24 -11.32 4.58
N MET A 53 -3.48 -10.67 5.45
CA MET A 53 -2.40 -9.74 5.06
C MET A 53 -1.04 -10.21 5.60
N GLY A 54 -0.59 -11.39 5.17
CA GLY A 54 0.74 -11.93 5.48
C GLY A 54 0.95 -12.46 6.91
N SER A 55 0.04 -12.20 7.83
CA SER A 55 0.03 -12.79 9.18
C SER A 55 -0.86 -14.02 9.26
N SER A 56 -0.71 -14.80 10.34
CA SER A 56 -1.70 -15.82 10.72
C SER A 56 -3.07 -15.17 10.98
N CYS A 57 -4.13 -15.97 10.87
CA CYS A 57 -5.47 -15.49 11.19
C CYS A 57 -5.59 -15.11 12.68
N PRO A 58 -6.38 -14.06 13.01
CA PRO A 58 -6.66 -13.71 14.39
C PRO A 58 -7.30 -14.88 15.16
N SER A 59 -7.15 -14.88 16.49
CA SER A 59 -7.78 -15.89 17.34
C SER A 59 -9.30 -15.95 17.10
N GLY A 60 -9.82 -17.16 16.92
CA GLY A 60 -11.24 -17.38 16.61
C GLY A 60 -11.62 -17.22 15.15
N PHE A 61 -10.65 -17.01 14.23
CA PHE A 61 -10.86 -17.03 12.79
C PHE A 61 -10.06 -18.19 12.15
N THR A 62 -10.62 -18.80 11.12
CA THR A 62 -9.99 -19.86 10.33
C THR A 62 -9.65 -19.38 8.93
N GLU A 63 -8.51 -19.83 8.40
CA GLU A 63 -8.12 -19.52 7.04
C GLU A 63 -9.08 -20.15 6.03
N SER A 64 -9.47 -19.38 5.02
CA SER A 64 -10.34 -19.79 3.92
C SER A 64 -9.88 -19.16 2.62
N GLN A 65 -9.98 -19.91 1.52
CA GLN A 65 -9.62 -19.43 0.20
C GLN A 65 -10.88 -19.25 -0.66
N ILE A 66 -10.97 -18.08 -1.28
CA ILE A 66 -11.99 -17.76 -2.28
C ILE A 66 -11.29 -17.77 -3.64
N ARG A 67 -11.82 -18.55 -4.58
CA ARG A 67 -11.33 -18.61 -5.96
C ARG A 67 -12.39 -18.04 -6.89
N LEU A 68 -12.04 -16.97 -7.59
CA LEU A 68 -12.92 -16.28 -8.53
C LEU A 68 -12.41 -16.50 -9.95
N SER A 69 -13.28 -16.95 -10.83
CA SER A 69 -13.04 -16.98 -12.27
C SER A 69 -13.34 -15.59 -12.83
N VAL A 70 -12.31 -14.89 -13.28
CA VAL A 70 -12.43 -13.55 -13.85
C VAL A 70 -12.31 -13.65 -15.36
N GLN A 71 -13.41 -13.34 -16.05
CA GLN A 71 -13.38 -13.13 -17.48
C GLN A 71 -12.86 -11.72 -17.75
N THR A 72 -11.95 -11.57 -18.70
CA THR A 72 -11.47 -10.27 -19.14
C THR A 72 -11.31 -10.27 -20.65
N ASP A 73 -11.68 -9.14 -21.25
CA ASP A 73 -11.49 -8.88 -22.67
C ASP A 73 -10.06 -8.38 -22.97
N VAL A 74 -9.20 -8.30 -21.95
CA VAL A 74 -7.83 -7.79 -22.04
C VAL A 74 -6.83 -8.95 -22.05
N ASN A 75 -5.94 -8.97 -23.03
CA ASN A 75 -4.90 -10.00 -23.13
C ASN A 75 -3.77 -9.67 -22.12
N PRO A 76 -3.20 -10.65 -21.42
CA PRO A 76 -2.10 -10.39 -20.46
C PRO A 76 -0.82 -9.86 -21.11
N ARG A 77 -0.71 -9.96 -22.44
CA ARG A 77 0.39 -9.35 -23.20
C ARG A 77 0.12 -7.91 -23.62
N ASP A 78 -1.10 -7.42 -23.39
CA ASP A 78 -1.44 -6.03 -23.70
C ASP A 78 -0.72 -5.11 -22.73
N THR A 79 -0.18 -4.03 -23.27
CA THR A 79 0.55 -3.01 -22.53
C THR A 79 -0.14 -1.66 -22.65
N ASN A 80 0.02 -0.81 -21.63
CA ASN A 80 -0.36 0.59 -21.72
C ASN A 80 0.57 1.35 -22.69
N ARG A 81 0.34 2.66 -22.83
CA ARG A 81 1.18 3.54 -23.67
C ARG A 81 2.64 3.62 -23.24
N ASP A 82 2.92 3.33 -21.98
CA ASP A 82 4.25 3.36 -21.37
C ASP A 82 4.95 1.98 -21.46
N GLY A 83 4.31 0.99 -22.08
CA GLY A 83 4.85 -0.37 -22.24
C GLY A 83 4.68 -1.26 -21.01
N GLU A 84 3.99 -0.81 -19.96
CA GLU A 84 3.68 -1.64 -18.80
C GLU A 84 2.52 -2.58 -19.09
N GLN A 85 2.63 -3.84 -18.66
CA GLN A 85 1.54 -4.81 -18.77
C GLN A 85 0.29 -4.32 -18.05
N LEU A 86 -0.85 -4.37 -18.74
CA LEU A 86 -2.15 -3.98 -18.18
C LEU A 86 -2.60 -4.93 -17.07
N ILE A 87 -2.19 -6.20 -17.14
CA ILE A 87 -2.47 -7.20 -16.12
C ILE A 87 -1.15 -7.83 -15.67
N LYS A 88 -0.82 -7.67 -14.38
CA LYS A 88 0.32 -8.33 -13.75
C LYS A 88 -0.12 -9.63 -13.10
N ILE A 89 0.25 -10.76 -13.71
CA ILE A 89 0.06 -12.11 -13.16
C ILE A 89 1.11 -12.33 -12.07
N GLY A 90 0.73 -13.01 -10.98
CA GLY A 90 1.65 -13.32 -9.89
C GLY A 90 0.98 -13.28 -8.53
N GLN A 91 1.80 -13.12 -7.50
CA GLN A 91 1.37 -13.05 -6.11
C GLN A 91 1.59 -11.65 -5.54
N GLY A 92 0.56 -11.12 -4.89
CA GLY A 92 0.59 -9.89 -4.10
C GLY A 92 0.04 -10.16 -2.71
N GLY A 93 0.92 -10.23 -1.71
CA GLY A 93 0.55 -10.68 -0.36
C GLY A 93 -0.05 -12.09 -0.39
N GLU A 94 -1.24 -12.25 0.19
CA GLU A 94 -1.98 -13.53 0.24
C GLU A 94 -3.00 -13.68 -0.90
N THR A 95 -2.91 -12.80 -1.91
CA THR A 95 -3.73 -12.84 -3.12
C THR A 95 -2.86 -13.28 -4.30
N SER A 96 -3.38 -14.14 -5.16
CA SER A 96 -2.70 -14.52 -6.40
C SER A 96 -3.63 -14.42 -7.59
N LEU A 97 -3.08 -13.93 -8.70
CA LEU A 97 -3.74 -13.92 -9.99
C LEU A 97 -2.97 -14.85 -10.92
N SER A 98 -3.64 -15.87 -11.44
CA SER A 98 -3.10 -16.82 -12.39
C SER A 98 -3.99 -16.92 -13.62
N ARG A 99 -3.42 -17.25 -14.78
CA ARG A 99 -4.18 -17.44 -16.02
C ARG A 99 -4.32 -18.93 -16.31
N ASN A 100 -5.55 -19.40 -16.52
CA ASN A 100 -5.79 -20.71 -17.12
C ASN A 100 -5.65 -20.57 -18.64
N ILE A 101 -4.72 -21.33 -19.23
CA ILE A 101 -4.40 -21.24 -20.66
C ILE A 101 -5.51 -21.87 -21.52
N TYR A 102 -6.23 -22.85 -20.99
CA TYR A 102 -7.25 -23.59 -21.75
C TYR A 102 -8.54 -22.79 -21.97
N ASP A 103 -9.03 -22.13 -20.92
CA ASP A 103 -10.32 -21.42 -20.96
C ASP A 103 -10.16 -19.90 -21.15
N ALA A 104 -8.93 -19.42 -21.29
CA ALA A 104 -8.58 -18.00 -21.29
C ALA A 104 -9.10 -17.18 -20.08
N LEU A 105 -9.56 -17.86 -19.02
CA LEU A 105 -10.03 -17.25 -17.78
C LEU A 105 -8.88 -17.03 -16.80
N TYR A 106 -9.01 -15.99 -15.99
CA TYR A 106 -8.14 -15.76 -14.86
C TYR A 106 -8.74 -16.39 -13.62
N THR A 107 -7.88 -16.92 -12.76
CA THR A 107 -8.25 -17.36 -11.41
C THR A 107 -7.60 -16.41 -10.43
N LEU A 108 -8.43 -15.58 -9.80
CA LEU A 108 -8.06 -14.76 -8.66
C LEU A 108 -8.30 -15.58 -7.40
N THR A 109 -7.23 -15.90 -6.68
CA THR A 109 -7.30 -16.57 -5.38
C THR A 109 -7.06 -15.54 -4.29
N ILE A 110 -8.03 -15.38 -3.40
CA ILE A 110 -7.97 -14.47 -2.27
C ILE A 110 -8.00 -15.32 -1.00
N THR A 111 -6.98 -15.16 -0.16
CA THR A 111 -6.98 -15.80 1.16
C THR A 111 -7.59 -14.88 2.19
N THR A 112 -8.51 -15.42 2.98
CA THR A 112 -9.29 -14.72 3.99
C THR A 112 -9.22 -15.45 5.32
N CYS A 113 -9.54 -14.75 6.40
CA CYS A 113 -9.76 -15.31 7.72
C CYS A 113 -11.25 -15.15 8.03
N CYS A 114 -11.97 -16.25 8.19
CA CYS A 114 -13.42 -16.27 8.40
C CYS A 114 -13.79 -16.75 9.80
N LYS A 115 -14.90 -16.23 10.35
CA LYS A 115 -15.54 -16.68 11.59
C LYS A 115 -16.97 -17.12 11.33
#